data_AF-A0A7S3TG42-F1
#
_entry.id   AF-A0A7S3TG42-F1
#
_cell.length_a   1.000
_cell.length_b   1.000
_cell.length_c   1.000
_cell.angle_alpha   90.00
_cell.angle_beta   90.00
_cell.angle_gamma   90.00
#
_symmetry.space_group_name_H-M   'P 1'
#
loop_
_entity.id
_entity.type
_entity.pdbx_description
1 polymer ?
#
loop_
_entity_poly.entity_id
_entity_poly.type
_entity_poly.pdbx_seq_one_letter_code
_entity_poly.pdbx_strand_id
1 'polypeptide(L)'
;GVFLDEKGKRVSPHFFNLAAAREWLGTGNGRCPLTRQRIASVAPVPDLRHDPKGWWRVVDVDGDGKLSRHEVLEAIKAQLPVDTDKIDEAMADPQHWMWEQWDKDRSGFIEESEALQTGGLLDFVREVFAMSESRPDSIPDMRHDKDGWYRYWDEDGDGSLDREEVLRALLKTLKLTTDPARVHQMRETISEIWPIFDTDGSGAIDREEFLRPSDGLADTIIATMGT
;
A
#
# COMPACT_ATOMS: atom_id res chain seq x y z
N GLY A 1 2.36 11.87 12.46
CA GLY A 1 2.13 13.12 13.21
C GLY A 1 1.99 14.25 12.23
N VAL A 2 1.12 15.22 12.52
CA VAL A 2 0.86 16.39 11.67
C VAL A 2 1.10 17.68 12.42
N PHE A 3 1.52 18.72 11.70
CA PHE A 3 1.67 20.06 12.23
C PHE A 3 0.36 20.84 12.11
N LEU A 4 0.00 21.55 13.18
CA LEU A 4 -1.23 22.32 13.27
C LEU A 4 -0.94 23.80 13.59
N ASP A 5 -1.81 24.70 13.10
CA ASP A 5 -1.83 26.11 13.43
C ASP A 5 -2.56 26.38 14.76
N GLU A 6 -2.69 27.65 15.13
CA GLU A 6 -3.36 28.08 16.37
C GLU A 6 -4.85 27.72 16.43
N LYS A 7 -5.47 27.47 15.27
CA LYS A 7 -6.88 27.05 15.15
C LYS A 7 -7.03 25.53 15.10
N GLY A 8 -5.92 24.78 15.17
CA GLY A 8 -5.91 23.33 15.05
C GLY A 8 -6.06 22.83 13.61
N LYS A 9 -5.88 23.69 12.60
CA LYS A 9 -5.87 23.31 11.17
C LYS A 9 -4.47 22.91 10.73
N ARG A 10 -4.36 21.99 9.77
CA ARG A 10 -3.06 21.58 9.23
C ARG A 10 -2.35 22.70 8.47
N VAL A 11 -1.04 22.75 8.66
CA VAL A 11 -0.15 23.75 8.03
C VAL A 11 0.60 23.19 6.81
N SER A 12 0.48 21.90 6.55
CA SER A 12 1.08 21.21 5.40
C SER A 12 0.37 19.88 5.14
N PRO A 13 0.36 19.39 3.88
CA PRO A 13 -0.21 18.08 3.50
C PRO A 13 0.66 16.89 3.94
N HIS A 14 1.89 17.13 4.35
CA HIS A 14 2.83 16.08 4.74
C HIS A 14 2.62 15.51 6.13
N PHE A 15 2.93 14.22 6.25
CA PHE A 15 2.94 13.47 7.49
C PHE A 15 4.38 13.23 7.96
N PHE A 16 4.59 13.26 9.27
CA PHE A 16 5.91 13.14 9.89
C PHE A 16 5.91 12.06 10.96
N ASN A 17 7.08 11.49 11.26
CA ASN A 17 7.23 10.72 12.49
C ASN A 17 6.82 11.59 13.70
N LEU A 18 5.95 11.06 14.58
CA LEU A 18 5.37 11.85 15.66
C LEU A 18 6.42 12.37 16.66
N ALA A 19 7.42 11.55 17.00
CA ALA A 19 8.47 11.94 17.92
C ALA A 19 9.34 13.05 17.30
N ALA A 20 9.78 12.85 16.06
CA ALA A 20 10.57 13.85 15.33
C ALA A 20 9.81 15.18 15.14
N ALA A 21 8.51 15.14 14.86
CA ALA A 21 7.69 16.34 14.72
C ALA A 21 7.57 17.12 16.04
N ARG A 22 7.39 16.41 17.17
CA ARG A 22 7.35 17.03 18.50
C ARG A 22 8.69 17.66 18.87
N GLU A 23 9.79 16.98 18.56
CA GLU A 23 11.13 17.51 18.76
C GLU A 23 11.35 18.76 17.90
N TRP A 24 10.98 18.73 16.61
CA TRP A 24 11.09 19.87 15.70
C TRP A 24 10.34 21.10 16.20
N LEU A 25 9.16 20.92 16.79
CA LEU A 25 8.41 22.04 17.37
C LEU A 25 9.14 22.65 18.58
N GLY A 26 9.82 21.83 19.38
CA GLY A 26 10.55 22.28 20.57
C GLY A 26 11.92 22.89 20.29
N THR A 27 12.62 22.44 19.25
CA THR A 27 14.02 22.83 18.96
C THR A 27 14.18 23.67 17.69
N GLY A 28 13.19 23.64 16.79
CA GLY A 28 13.22 24.36 15.53
C GLY A 28 12.82 25.83 15.63
N ASN A 29 12.63 26.46 14.47
CA ASN A 29 12.21 27.87 14.37
C ASN A 29 10.68 28.07 14.49
N GLY A 30 9.94 27.04 14.94
CA GLY A 30 8.48 27.05 15.01
C GLY A 30 7.78 27.11 13.65
N ARG A 31 8.45 26.71 12.56
CA ARG A 31 7.86 26.67 11.21
C ARG A 31 7.99 25.30 10.57
N CYS A 32 7.03 24.98 9.70
CA CYS A 32 7.05 23.78 8.89
C CYS A 32 8.28 23.80 7.97
N PRO A 33 9.10 22.73 7.94
CA PRO A 33 10.29 22.70 7.09
C PRO A 33 9.98 22.75 5.59
N LEU A 34 8.76 22.31 5.21
CA LEU A 34 8.35 22.19 3.81
C LEU A 34 7.53 23.41 3.35
N THR A 35 6.54 23.84 4.13
CA THR A 35 5.65 24.96 3.74
C THR A 35 6.03 26.30 4.36
N ARG A 36 6.97 26.32 5.33
CA ARG A 36 7.40 27.51 6.11
C ARG A 36 6.30 28.20 6.90
N GLN A 37 5.10 27.62 6.95
CA GLN A 37 3.99 28.08 7.78
C GLN A 37 4.31 27.91 9.27
N ARG A 38 3.74 28.76 10.12
CA ARG A 38 3.94 28.70 11.58
C ARG A 38 3.25 27.47 12.16
N ILE A 39 3.94 26.75 13.03
CA ILE A 39 3.41 25.61 13.77
C ILE A 39 3.05 26.07 15.18
N ALA A 40 1.82 25.80 15.61
CA ALA A 40 1.39 26.02 16.98
C ALA A 40 1.42 24.72 17.80
N SER A 41 1.06 23.59 17.20
CA SER A 41 1.04 22.30 17.89
C SER A 41 1.28 21.11 16.94
N VAL A 42 1.52 19.93 17.52
CA VAL A 42 1.69 18.66 16.80
C VAL A 42 0.65 17.66 17.30
N ALA A 43 -0.07 17.02 16.39
CA ALA A 43 -1.04 15.98 16.71
C ALA A 43 -0.63 14.61 16.12
N PRO A 44 -0.95 13.49 16.79
CA PRO A 44 -0.94 12.18 16.14
C PRO A 44 -1.97 12.15 15.02
N VAL A 45 -1.75 11.27 14.05
CA VAL A 45 -2.79 10.98 13.04
C VAL A 45 -3.73 9.97 13.69
N PRO A 46 -5.05 10.26 13.79
CA PRO A 46 -6.01 9.30 14.33
C PRO A 46 -6.03 8.02 13.49
N ASP A 47 -6.29 6.88 14.10
CA ASP A 47 -6.49 5.63 13.36
C ASP A 47 -7.88 5.65 12.73
N LEU A 48 -7.96 5.54 11.40
CA LEU A 48 -9.22 5.55 10.65
C LEU A 48 -10.23 4.51 11.17
N ARG A 49 -9.75 3.35 11.66
CA ARG A 49 -10.60 2.25 12.13
C ARG A 49 -11.31 2.59 13.43
N HIS A 50 -10.68 3.42 14.27
CA HIS A 50 -11.14 3.75 15.62
C HIS A 50 -11.75 5.15 15.71
N ASP A 51 -11.23 6.11 14.94
CA ASP A 51 -11.67 7.51 14.92
C ASP A 51 -11.73 8.03 13.46
N PRO A 52 -12.74 7.60 12.68
CA PRO A 52 -12.86 8.01 11.28
C PRO A 52 -13.10 9.52 11.14
N LYS A 53 -13.81 10.14 12.08
CA LYS A 53 -14.08 11.58 12.07
C LYS A 53 -12.84 12.42 12.37
N GLY A 54 -12.01 11.96 13.31
CA GLY A 54 -10.72 12.57 13.59
C GLY A 54 -9.76 12.40 12.42
N TRP A 55 -9.72 11.21 11.82
CA TRP A 55 -8.91 10.94 10.64
C TRP A 55 -9.31 11.85 9.48
N TRP A 56 -10.61 11.95 9.19
CA TRP A 56 -11.14 12.82 8.12
C TRP A 56 -10.66 14.26 8.27
N ARG A 57 -10.78 14.83 9.47
CA ARG A 57 -10.34 16.21 9.76
C ARG A 57 -8.83 16.42 9.56
N VAL A 58 -8.03 15.37 9.72
CA VAL A 58 -6.59 15.43 9.51
C VAL A 58 -6.22 15.25 8.04
N VAL A 59 -7.03 14.51 7.28
CA VAL A 59 -6.78 14.25 5.86
C VAL A 59 -7.32 15.36 4.97
N ASP A 60 -8.47 15.93 5.31
CA ASP A 60 -9.05 17.15 4.71
C ASP A 60 -8.21 18.38 5.13
N VAL A 61 -7.17 18.68 4.36
CA VAL A 61 -6.19 19.73 4.67
C VAL A 61 -6.76 21.09 4.37
N ASP A 62 -7.50 21.23 3.27
CA ASP A 62 -8.07 22.50 2.85
C ASP A 62 -9.41 22.82 3.55
N GLY A 63 -10.04 21.82 4.17
CA GLY A 63 -11.23 21.96 5.01
C GLY A 63 -12.51 22.15 4.20
N ASP A 64 -12.54 21.68 2.95
CA ASP A 64 -13.69 21.81 2.06
C ASP A 64 -14.77 20.75 2.32
N GLY A 65 -14.50 19.79 3.22
CA GLY A 65 -15.43 18.75 3.66
C GLY A 65 -15.45 17.51 2.76
N LYS A 66 -14.61 17.47 1.73
CA LYS A 66 -14.44 16.33 0.82
C LYS A 66 -12.96 16.00 0.71
N LEU A 67 -12.62 14.79 0.30
CA LEU A 67 -11.23 14.37 0.18
C LEU A 67 -10.83 14.34 -1.28
N SER A 68 -9.84 15.17 -1.61
CA SER A 68 -9.18 15.09 -2.90
C SER A 68 -8.31 13.83 -2.99
N ARG A 69 -8.04 13.40 -4.22
CA ARG A 69 -7.13 12.28 -4.50
C ARG A 69 -5.77 12.43 -3.84
N HIS A 70 -5.22 13.65 -3.87
CA HIS A 70 -3.92 13.94 -3.28
C HIS A 70 -3.92 13.77 -1.75
N GLU A 71 -4.99 14.21 -1.08
CA GLU A 71 -5.12 14.08 0.36
C GLU A 71 -5.22 12.62 0.80
N VAL A 72 -6.04 11.84 0.10
CA VAL A 72 -6.18 10.40 0.36
C VAL A 72 -4.86 9.67 0.12
N LEU A 73 -4.18 9.97 -0.97
CA LEU A 73 -2.87 9.40 -1.30
C LEU A 73 -1.82 9.65 -0.23
N GLU A 74 -1.63 10.91 0.16
CA GLU A 74 -0.66 11.28 1.21
C GLU A 74 -1.00 10.59 2.54
N ALA A 75 -2.28 10.47 2.87
CA ALA A 75 -2.73 9.80 4.09
C ALA A 75 -2.49 8.29 4.07
N ILE A 76 -2.79 7.62 2.95
CA ILE A 76 -2.60 6.18 2.76
C ILE A 76 -1.11 5.84 2.80
N LYS A 77 -0.26 6.55 2.04
CA LYS A 77 1.19 6.32 2.03
C LYS A 77 1.83 6.51 3.40
N ALA A 78 1.27 7.41 4.21
CA ALA A 78 1.80 7.69 5.55
C ALA A 78 1.34 6.67 6.62
N GLN A 79 0.23 5.99 6.41
CA GLN A 79 -0.42 5.16 7.44
C GLN A 79 -0.42 3.67 7.11
N LEU A 80 -0.32 3.29 5.83
CA LEU A 80 -0.36 1.91 5.39
C LEU A 80 1.04 1.45 4.94
N PRO A 81 1.42 0.18 5.20
CA PRO A 81 2.64 -0.43 4.69
C PRO A 81 2.45 -0.86 3.22
N VAL A 82 2.24 0.14 2.36
CA VAL A 82 1.91 -0.04 0.93
C VAL A 82 3.07 0.41 0.05
N ASP A 83 3.13 -0.14 -1.17
CA ASP A 83 4.06 0.29 -2.20
C ASP A 83 3.61 1.66 -2.71
N THR A 84 4.36 2.71 -2.35
CA THR A 84 3.99 4.10 -2.66
C THR A 84 3.99 4.38 -4.15
N ASP A 85 4.84 3.70 -4.91
CA ASP A 85 5.02 3.94 -6.35
C ASP A 85 3.89 3.28 -7.13
N LYS A 86 3.50 2.04 -6.77
CA LYS A 86 2.31 1.40 -7.36
C LYS A 86 1.03 2.14 -7.02
N ILE A 87 0.92 2.66 -5.80
CA ILE A 87 -0.23 3.50 -5.43
C ILE A 87 -0.23 4.80 -6.22
N ASP A 88 0.92 5.43 -6.44
CA ASP A 88 1.01 6.62 -7.29
C ASP A 88 0.63 6.34 -8.74
N GLU A 89 1.05 5.20 -9.31
CA GLU A 89 0.70 4.80 -10.68
C GLU A 89 -0.81 4.50 -10.80
N ALA A 90 -1.35 3.67 -9.91
CA ALA A 90 -2.78 3.39 -9.83
C ALA A 90 -3.59 4.67 -9.61
N MET A 91 -3.05 5.58 -8.80
CA MET A 91 -3.66 6.87 -8.51
C MET A 91 -3.18 8.01 -9.43
N ALA A 92 -2.57 7.69 -10.57
CA ALA A 92 -2.33 8.65 -11.64
C ALA A 92 -3.51 8.63 -12.63
N ASP A 93 -4.05 7.45 -12.92
CA ASP A 93 -5.19 7.26 -13.84
C ASP A 93 -6.53 7.52 -13.13
N PRO A 94 -7.25 8.62 -13.42
CA PRO A 94 -8.54 8.90 -12.76
C PRO A 94 -9.62 7.84 -13.02
N GLN A 95 -9.45 6.98 -14.03
CA GLN A 95 -10.34 5.88 -14.37
C GLN A 95 -9.93 4.56 -13.71
N HIS A 96 -8.91 4.58 -12.86
CA HIS A 96 -8.48 3.39 -12.15
C HIS A 96 -9.60 2.88 -11.23
N TRP A 97 -9.89 1.58 -11.32
CA TRP A 97 -11.03 0.93 -10.66
C TRP A 97 -11.12 1.22 -9.15
N MET A 98 -9.97 1.32 -8.47
CA MET A 98 -9.91 1.65 -7.04
C MET A 98 -10.53 3.01 -6.72
N TRP A 99 -10.25 4.03 -7.54
CA TRP A 99 -10.80 5.37 -7.34
C TRP A 99 -12.29 5.40 -7.71
N GLU A 100 -12.68 4.79 -8.84
CA GLU A 100 -14.09 4.67 -9.23
C GLU A 100 -14.94 3.91 -8.19
N GLN A 101 -14.32 3.02 -7.42
CA GLN A 101 -15.02 2.31 -6.37
C GLN A 101 -15.34 3.23 -5.18
N TRP A 102 -14.48 4.20 -4.89
CA TRP A 102 -14.61 5.13 -3.77
C TRP A 102 -15.37 6.41 -4.12
N ASP A 103 -15.22 6.91 -5.34
CA ASP A 103 -15.90 8.09 -5.91
C ASP A 103 -17.05 7.62 -6.80
N LYS A 104 -18.20 7.33 -6.18
CA LYS A 104 -19.33 6.65 -6.85
C LYS A 104 -20.07 7.59 -7.78
N ASP A 105 -20.17 8.85 -7.39
CA ASP A 105 -20.85 9.86 -8.18
C ASP A 105 -19.94 10.48 -9.26
N ARG A 106 -18.64 10.14 -9.26
CA ARG A 106 -17.62 10.61 -10.19
C ARG A 106 -17.41 12.11 -10.11
N SER A 107 -17.55 12.69 -8.93
CA SER A 107 -17.29 14.09 -8.66
C SER A 107 -15.79 14.43 -8.74
N GLY A 108 -14.91 13.43 -8.65
CA GLY A 108 -13.46 13.59 -8.53
C GLY A 108 -12.99 13.79 -7.09
N PHE A 109 -13.90 13.69 -6.12
CA PHE A 109 -13.65 13.80 -4.70
C PHE A 109 -14.34 12.64 -3.98
N ILE A 110 -13.91 12.36 -2.76
CA ILE A 110 -14.59 11.38 -1.90
C ILE A 110 -15.30 12.15 -0.80
N GLU A 111 -16.63 12.03 -0.71
CA GLU A 111 -17.37 12.56 0.43
C GLU A 111 -17.45 11.55 1.59
N GLU A 112 -17.75 12.05 2.80
CA GLU A 112 -17.86 11.22 4.01
C GLU A 112 -18.88 10.09 3.81
N SER A 113 -19.99 10.37 3.11
CA SER A 113 -21.01 9.37 2.78
C SER A 113 -20.53 8.28 1.84
N GLU A 114 -19.60 8.58 0.93
CA GLU A 114 -19.04 7.59 -0.01
C GLU A 114 -17.95 6.75 0.65
N ALA A 115 -17.09 7.38 1.44
CA ALA A 115 -16.03 6.69 2.18
C ALA A 115 -16.57 5.64 3.17
N LEU A 116 -17.74 5.90 3.75
CA LEU A 116 -18.40 5.02 4.74
C LEU A 116 -19.34 3.97 4.12
N GLN A 117 -19.61 4.04 2.80
CA GLN A 117 -20.41 3.03 2.12
C GLN A 117 -19.67 1.71 2.00
N THR A 118 -20.42 0.62 1.76
CA THR A 118 -19.86 -0.70 1.54
C THR A 118 -18.92 -0.71 0.34
N GLY A 119 -17.68 -1.16 0.55
CA GLY A 119 -16.63 -1.13 -0.46
C GLY A 119 -16.05 0.25 -0.73
N GLY A 120 -16.36 1.24 0.12
CA GLY A 120 -15.73 2.56 0.11
C GLY A 120 -14.34 2.55 0.73
N LEU A 121 -13.75 3.75 0.84
CA LEU A 121 -12.39 3.94 1.35
C LEU A 121 -12.17 3.32 2.75
N LEU A 122 -13.16 3.38 3.65
CA LEU A 122 -13.02 2.82 5.00
C LEU A 122 -12.88 1.29 4.98
N ASP A 123 -13.65 0.60 4.14
CA ASP A 123 -13.60 -0.85 4.01
C ASP A 123 -12.27 -1.28 3.38
N PHE A 124 -11.81 -0.59 2.33
CA PHE A 124 -10.48 -0.83 1.76
C PHE A 124 -9.36 -0.69 2.80
N VAL A 125 -9.36 0.39 3.58
CA VAL A 125 -8.32 0.61 4.59
C VAL A 125 -8.37 -0.49 5.66
N ARG A 126 -9.57 -0.93 6.07
CA ARG A 126 -9.74 -2.04 7.01
C ARG A 126 -9.20 -3.34 6.45
N GLU A 127 -9.47 -3.65 5.20
CA GLU A 127 -8.95 -4.84 4.51
C GLU A 127 -7.42 -4.80 4.46
N VAL A 128 -6.82 -3.69 4.03
CA VAL A 128 -5.36 -3.54 3.98
C VAL A 128 -4.72 -3.70 5.36
N PHE A 129 -5.33 -3.12 6.41
CA PHE A 129 -4.84 -3.31 7.78
C PHE A 129 -5.02 -4.74 8.29
N ALA A 130 -6.16 -5.39 8.02
CA ALA A 130 -6.40 -6.78 8.40
C ALA A 130 -5.41 -7.73 7.71
N MET A 131 -5.13 -7.48 6.42
CA MET A 131 -4.09 -8.19 5.68
C MET A 131 -2.70 -7.92 6.25
N SER A 132 -2.42 -6.70 6.72
CA SER A 132 -1.13 -6.37 7.36
C SER A 132 -0.97 -6.98 8.75
N GLU A 133 -2.04 -7.09 9.55
CA GLU A 133 -2.02 -7.64 10.91
C GLU A 133 -2.07 -9.19 10.93
N SER A 134 -2.60 -9.80 9.87
CA SER A 134 -2.68 -11.25 9.72
C SER A 134 -1.43 -11.86 9.05
N ARG A 135 -0.56 -11.01 8.48
CA ARG A 135 0.70 -11.46 7.90
C ARG A 135 1.70 -11.74 9.02
N PRO A 136 2.30 -12.94 9.11
CA PRO A 136 3.47 -13.12 9.96
C PRO A 136 4.54 -12.08 9.61
N ASP A 137 5.15 -11.45 10.63
CA ASP A 137 6.16 -10.38 10.50
C ASP A 137 7.34 -10.73 9.56
N SER A 138 7.50 -12.03 9.25
CA SER A 138 8.49 -12.56 8.32
C SER A 138 7.81 -13.30 7.17
N ILE A 139 8.15 -12.92 5.94
CA ILE A 139 7.87 -13.72 4.74
C ILE A 139 8.40 -15.15 4.99
N PRO A 140 7.56 -16.21 4.91
CA PRO A 140 8.01 -17.57 5.09
C PRO A 140 9.20 -17.89 4.18
N ASP A 141 10.23 -18.57 4.69
CA ASP A 141 11.38 -18.92 3.86
C ASP A 141 11.00 -20.04 2.90
N MET A 142 10.95 -19.74 1.60
CA MET A 142 10.58 -20.68 0.54
C MET A 142 11.48 -21.94 0.53
N ARG A 143 12.70 -21.88 1.07
CA ARG A 143 13.58 -23.06 1.21
C ARG A 143 13.10 -24.08 2.23
N HIS A 144 12.36 -23.61 3.23
CA HIS A 144 11.90 -24.42 4.36
C HIS A 144 10.40 -24.66 4.31
N ASP A 145 9.63 -23.72 3.75
CA ASP A 145 8.16 -23.78 3.70
C ASP A 145 7.61 -23.12 2.42
N LYS A 146 7.63 -23.89 1.31
CA LYS A 146 7.06 -23.47 0.03
C LYS A 146 5.55 -23.24 0.11
N ASP A 147 4.84 -24.10 0.85
CA ASP A 147 3.39 -24.05 0.98
C ASP A 147 2.92 -22.89 1.85
N GLY A 148 3.66 -22.56 2.92
CA GLY A 148 3.46 -21.36 3.70
C GLY A 148 3.77 -20.09 2.92
N TRP A 149 4.81 -20.08 2.08
CA TRP A 149 5.07 -18.95 1.18
C TRP A 149 3.93 -18.77 0.18
N TYR A 150 3.45 -19.85 -0.45
CA TYR A 150 2.34 -19.81 -1.40
C TYR A 150 1.10 -19.18 -0.77
N ARG A 151 0.64 -19.72 0.37
CA ARG A 151 -0.53 -19.20 1.09
C ARG A 151 -0.35 -17.78 1.63
N TYR A 152 0.89 -17.35 1.85
CA TYR A 152 1.17 -15.98 2.29
C TYR A 152 0.99 -14.96 1.16
N TRP A 153 1.18 -15.38 -0.09
CA TRP A 153 1.16 -14.52 -1.27
C TRP A 153 -0.09 -14.65 -2.14
N ASP A 154 -0.91 -15.66 -1.89
CA ASP A 154 -2.30 -15.77 -2.35
C ASP A 154 -3.12 -14.74 -1.53
N GLU A 155 -3.11 -13.49 -1.98
CA GLU A 155 -3.60 -12.33 -1.23
C GLU A 155 -5.12 -12.27 -1.23
N ASP A 156 -5.77 -12.73 -2.30
CA ASP A 156 -7.22 -12.81 -2.40
C ASP A 156 -7.80 -14.15 -1.92
N GLY A 157 -6.96 -15.16 -1.71
CA GLY A 157 -7.35 -16.47 -1.17
C GLY A 157 -8.13 -17.31 -2.18
N ASP A 158 -7.98 -17.05 -3.47
CA ASP A 158 -8.66 -17.78 -4.53
C ASP A 158 -8.05 -19.17 -4.79
N GLY A 159 -6.90 -19.45 -4.18
CA GLY A 159 -6.18 -20.71 -4.29
C GLY A 159 -5.29 -20.80 -5.53
N SER A 160 -5.00 -19.67 -6.16
CA SER A 160 -4.06 -19.48 -7.25
C SER A 160 -3.16 -18.27 -6.97
N LEU A 161 -2.08 -18.10 -7.74
CA LEU A 161 -1.26 -16.89 -7.70
C LEU A 161 -1.32 -16.20 -9.05
N ASP A 162 -1.83 -14.97 -9.06
CA ASP A 162 -1.80 -14.14 -10.26
C ASP A 162 -0.40 -13.57 -10.54
N ARG A 163 -0.25 -12.95 -11.71
CA ARG A 163 1.03 -12.35 -12.15
C ARG A 163 1.53 -11.26 -11.23
N GLU A 164 0.64 -10.42 -10.72
CA GLU A 164 0.99 -9.32 -9.84
C GLU A 164 1.34 -9.81 -8.44
N GLU A 165 0.68 -10.86 -7.94
CA GLU A 165 1.01 -11.55 -6.69
C GLU A 165 2.40 -12.19 -6.78
N VAL A 166 2.69 -12.98 -7.81
CA VAL A 166 4.03 -13.58 -8.00
C VAL A 166 5.11 -12.50 -8.13
N LEU A 167 4.88 -11.45 -8.93
CA LEU A 167 5.82 -10.35 -9.08
C LEU A 167 6.08 -9.65 -7.74
N ARG A 168 5.02 -9.29 -7.00
CA ARG A 168 5.12 -8.66 -5.68
C ARG A 168 5.87 -9.55 -4.71
N ALA A 169 5.54 -10.83 -4.72
CA ALA A 169 6.13 -11.83 -3.85
C ALA A 169 7.64 -11.95 -4.07
N LEU A 170 8.08 -11.97 -5.33
CA LEU A 170 9.49 -12.02 -5.70
C LEU A 170 10.24 -10.74 -5.32
N LEU A 171 9.67 -9.57 -5.60
CA LEU A 171 10.31 -8.30 -5.26
C LEU A 171 10.53 -8.15 -3.76
N LYS A 172 9.56 -8.53 -2.92
CA LYS A 172 9.69 -8.47 -1.46
C LYS A 172 10.59 -9.58 -0.92
N THR A 173 10.47 -10.81 -1.43
CA THR A 173 11.32 -11.94 -1.01
C THR A 173 12.80 -11.68 -1.33
N LEU A 174 13.09 -11.05 -2.47
CA LEU A 174 14.46 -10.72 -2.91
C LEU A 174 14.93 -9.33 -2.43
N LYS A 175 14.09 -8.56 -1.74
CA LYS A 175 14.36 -7.18 -1.29
C LYS A 175 14.78 -6.24 -2.42
N LEU A 176 14.18 -6.40 -3.60
CA LEU A 176 14.48 -5.62 -4.80
C LEU A 176 13.53 -4.41 -4.99
N THR A 177 12.77 -4.04 -3.96
CA THR A 177 11.69 -3.05 -4.03
C THR A 177 12.15 -1.60 -4.20
N THR A 178 13.45 -1.29 -4.17
CA THR A 178 13.96 0.08 -4.19
C THR A 178 14.56 0.54 -5.54
N ASP A 179 14.59 -0.33 -6.56
CA ASP A 179 15.17 0.00 -7.86
C ASP A 179 14.15 -0.24 -8.99
N PRO A 180 13.56 0.83 -9.56
CA PRO A 180 12.57 0.73 -10.64
C PRO A 180 13.06 -0.03 -11.88
N ALA A 181 14.36 0.05 -12.20
CA ALA A 181 14.92 -0.68 -13.34
C ALA A 181 14.92 -2.20 -13.09
N ARG A 182 15.18 -2.62 -11.85
CA ARG A 182 15.12 -4.03 -11.43
C ARG A 182 13.68 -4.55 -11.36
N VAL A 183 12.73 -3.72 -10.94
CA VAL A 183 11.30 -4.06 -10.96
C VAL A 183 10.83 -4.32 -12.39
N HIS A 184 11.18 -3.43 -13.32
CA HIS A 184 10.82 -3.60 -14.74
C HIS A 184 11.46 -4.85 -15.34
N GLN A 185 12.75 -5.08 -15.09
CA GLN A 185 13.45 -6.30 -15.55
C GLN A 185 12.81 -7.58 -14.99
N MET A 186 12.41 -7.58 -13.72
CA MET A 186 11.73 -8.71 -13.09
C MET A 186 10.37 -8.97 -13.74
N ARG A 187 9.59 -7.92 -14.03
CA ARG A 187 8.29 -8.04 -14.71
C ARG A 187 8.42 -8.63 -16.12
N GLU A 188 9.42 -8.19 -16.90
CA GLU A 188 9.71 -8.78 -18.21
C GLU A 188 10.10 -10.25 -18.08
N THR A 189 11.01 -10.56 -17.15
CA THR A 189 11.48 -11.94 -16.90
C THR A 189 10.32 -12.86 -16.55
N ILE A 190 9.44 -12.43 -15.62
CA ILE A 190 8.25 -13.20 -15.22
C ILE A 190 7.30 -13.39 -16.39
N SER A 191 7.09 -12.37 -17.22
CA SER A 191 6.22 -12.44 -18.39
C SER A 191 6.73 -13.43 -19.44
N GLU A 192 8.05 -13.49 -19.64
CA GLU A 192 8.69 -14.44 -20.56
C GLU A 192 8.58 -15.90 -20.09
N ILE A 193 8.75 -16.13 -18.78
CA ILE A 193 8.75 -17.49 -18.21
C ILE A 193 7.37 -17.96 -17.76
N TRP A 194 6.36 -17.08 -17.69
CA TRP A 194 5.00 -17.42 -17.23
C TRP A 194 4.42 -18.67 -17.89
N PRO A 195 4.47 -18.81 -19.24
CA PRO A 195 3.87 -19.97 -19.93
C PRO A 195 4.57 -21.31 -19.64
N ILE A 196 5.73 -21.30 -18.99
CA ILE A 196 6.47 -22.51 -18.59
C ILE A 196 5.84 -23.13 -17.33
N PHE A 197 5.23 -22.29 -16.50
CA PHE A 197 4.65 -22.65 -15.21
C PHE A 197 3.13 -22.79 -15.29
N ASP A 198 2.46 -21.86 -15.97
CA ASP A 198 1.03 -21.87 -16.27
C ASP A 198 0.76 -22.87 -17.41
N THR A 199 0.71 -24.15 -17.07
CA THR A 199 0.62 -25.26 -18.01
C THR A 199 -0.78 -25.46 -18.56
N ASP A 200 -1.80 -25.11 -17.78
CA ASP A 200 -3.19 -25.20 -18.20
C ASP A 200 -3.68 -23.93 -18.94
N GLY A 201 -2.88 -22.86 -18.91
CA GLY A 201 -3.18 -21.59 -19.58
C GLY A 201 -4.30 -20.81 -18.89
N SER A 202 -4.52 -21.05 -17.60
CA SER A 202 -5.53 -20.37 -16.78
C SER A 202 -5.22 -18.88 -16.60
N GLY A 203 -3.96 -18.49 -16.76
CA GLY A 203 -3.49 -17.13 -16.52
C GLY A 203 -3.03 -16.88 -15.08
N ALA A 204 -3.14 -17.88 -14.20
CA ALA A 204 -2.66 -17.89 -12.82
C ALA A 204 -1.81 -19.15 -12.57
N ILE A 205 -1.07 -19.19 -11.46
CA ILE A 205 -0.29 -20.37 -11.06
C ILE A 205 -1.00 -21.03 -9.88
N ASP A 206 -1.58 -22.20 -10.12
CA ASP A 206 -2.20 -22.96 -9.05
C ASP A 206 -1.16 -23.62 -8.13
N ARG A 207 -1.64 -24.23 -7.04
CA ARG A 207 -0.78 -24.87 -6.05
C ARG A 207 0.02 -26.05 -6.62
N GLU A 208 -0.53 -26.81 -7.56
CA GLU A 208 0.15 -27.96 -8.18
C GLU A 208 1.26 -27.49 -9.12
N GLU A 209 1.01 -26.43 -9.90
CA GLU A 209 1.98 -25.79 -10.78
C GLU A 209 3.11 -25.12 -9.99
N PHE A 210 2.78 -24.45 -8.88
CA PHE A 210 3.76 -23.81 -8.01
C PHE A 210 4.70 -24.83 -7.34
N LEU A 211 4.14 -25.91 -6.79
CA LEU A 211 4.88 -26.95 -6.04
C LEU A 211 5.43 -28.07 -6.91
N ARG A 212 5.26 -28.00 -8.25
CA ARG A 212 5.72 -29.03 -9.18
C ARG A 212 7.20 -29.37 -8.92
N PRO A 213 7.54 -30.65 -8.67
CA PRO A 213 8.91 -31.03 -8.35
C PRO A 213 9.87 -30.70 -9.50
N SER A 214 11.02 -30.08 -9.19
CA SER A 214 12.12 -29.75 -10.12
C SER A 214 11.83 -28.73 -11.22
N ASP A 215 10.57 -28.59 -11.63
CA ASP A 215 10.16 -27.70 -12.73
C ASP A 215 9.11 -26.67 -12.28
N GLY A 216 8.74 -26.63 -11.01
CA GLY A 216 7.78 -25.68 -10.46
C GLY A 216 8.38 -24.30 -10.25
N LEU A 217 7.50 -23.30 -10.16
CA LEU A 217 7.89 -21.93 -9.90
C LEU A 217 8.69 -21.82 -8.59
N ALA A 218 8.30 -22.54 -7.54
CA ALA A 218 9.00 -22.54 -6.25
C ALA A 218 10.47 -22.98 -6.36
N ASP A 219 10.75 -24.07 -7.09
CA ASP A 219 12.12 -24.59 -7.24
C ASP A 219 12.99 -23.64 -8.07
N THR A 220 12.41 -23.04 -9.11
CA THR A 220 13.10 -22.05 -9.96
C THR A 220 13.52 -20.82 -9.15
N ILE A 221 12.63 -20.32 -8.29
CA ILE A 221 12.90 -19.18 -7.41
C ILE A 221 14.00 -19.53 -6.41
N ILE A 222 13.91 -20.68 -5.74
CA ILE A 222 14.93 -21.14 -4.79
C ILE A 222 16.31 -21.25 -5.44
N ALA A 223 16.37 -21.80 -6.66
CA ALA A 223 17.62 -21.92 -7.42
C ALA A 223 18.24 -20.54 -7.73
N THR A 224 17.40 -19.57 -8.11
CA THR A 224 17.83 -18.20 -8.40
C THR A 224 18.29 -17.45 -7.14
N MET A 225 17.74 -17.78 -5.97
CA MET A 225 18.15 -17.22 -4.67
C MET A 225 19.45 -17.81 -4.12
N GLY A 226 19.93 -18.94 -4.66
CA GLY A 226 21.09 -19.70 -4.15
C GLY A 226 22.44 -19.37 -4.80
N THR A 227 22.46 -18.51 -5.82
CA THR A 227 23.66 -18.02 -6.52
C THR A 227 23.98 -16.59 -6.15
#